data_AF-A0A126V052-F1
#
_entry.id   AF-A0A126V052-F1
#
_cell.length_a   1.000
_cell.length_b   1.000
_cell.length_c   1.000
_cell.angle_alpha   90.00
_cell.angle_beta   90.00
_cell.angle_gamma   90.00
#
_symmetry.space_group_name_H-M   'P 1'
#
loop_
_entity.id
_entity.type
_entity.pdbx_description
1 polymer ?
#
loop_
_entity_poly.entity_id
_entity_poly.type
_entity_poly.pdbx_seq_one_letter_code
_entity_poly.pdbx_strand_id
1 'polypeptide(L)'
;MPNEISITKSDGTVAGPMKQPQAESYMLNVINDISLKSNLTQSLNDVFDDKGKATGHYVHNGQKIKHASAGKTGAGASVSLFWTHDHSGIKIVAAGEHTVSTPNLTEYKLCFYGQASGQMKNGATVSLVKK
;
A
#
# COMPACT_ATOMS: atom_id res chain seq x y z
N MET A 1 17.64 -1.59 -9.25
CA MET A 1 16.34 -1.47 -8.55
C MET A 1 15.29 -1.13 -9.59
N PRO A 2 14.00 -1.45 -9.37
CA PRO A 2 12.93 -0.97 -10.23
C PRO A 2 12.96 0.56 -10.22
N ASN A 3 13.07 1.18 -11.39
CA ASN A 3 13.11 2.64 -11.49
C ASN A 3 11.71 3.25 -11.60
N GLU A 4 10.66 2.41 -11.51
CA GLU A 4 9.29 2.74 -11.88
C GLU A 4 8.29 1.99 -11.00
N ILE A 5 7.19 2.68 -10.70
CA ILE A 5 6.06 2.21 -9.91
C ILE A 5 4.85 2.20 -10.84
N SER A 6 4.06 1.14 -10.78
CA SER A 6 2.74 1.05 -11.40
C SER A 6 1.66 0.95 -10.34
N ILE A 7 0.46 1.45 -10.63
CA ILE A 7 -0.65 1.52 -9.66
C ILE A 7 -1.86 0.79 -10.28
N THR A 8 -2.24 -0.37 -9.73
CA THR A 8 -3.30 -1.25 -10.27
C THR A 8 -4.68 -0.82 -9.81
N LYS A 9 -5.37 0.02 -10.60
CA LYS A 9 -6.63 0.69 -10.27
C LYS A 9 -7.74 -0.29 -9.88
N SER A 10 -8.78 0.23 -9.23
CA SER A 10 -9.92 -0.56 -8.77
C SER A 10 -10.62 -1.31 -9.91
N ASP A 11 -10.66 -0.75 -11.12
CA ASP A 11 -11.20 -1.39 -12.33
C ASP A 11 -10.26 -2.45 -12.95
N GLY A 12 -9.12 -2.73 -12.32
CA GLY A 12 -8.09 -3.65 -12.81
C GLY A 12 -7.14 -3.03 -13.85
N THR A 13 -7.36 -1.79 -14.28
CA THR A 13 -6.44 -1.10 -15.20
C THR A 13 -5.19 -0.66 -14.46
N VAL A 14 -4.06 -0.59 -15.15
CA VAL A 14 -2.80 -0.15 -14.55
C VAL A 14 -2.56 1.31 -14.93
N ALA A 15 -2.43 2.19 -13.94
CA ALA A 15 -1.79 3.48 -14.18
C ALA A 15 -0.30 3.18 -14.42
N GLY A 16 0.17 3.55 -15.62
CA GLY A 16 1.43 3.09 -16.19
C GLY A 16 2.67 3.35 -15.34
N PRO A 17 3.83 2.81 -15.76
CA PRO A 17 5.07 2.95 -15.03
C PRO A 17 5.43 4.42 -14.87
N MET A 18 5.63 4.86 -13.63
CA MET A 18 5.91 6.23 -13.29
C MET A 18 7.04 6.33 -12.27
N LYS A 19 7.80 7.43 -12.31
CA LYS A 19 8.83 7.69 -11.31
C LYS A 19 8.18 7.95 -9.95
N GLN A 20 8.91 7.72 -8.87
CA GLN A 20 8.39 7.87 -7.52
C GLN A 20 7.69 9.23 -7.26
N PRO A 21 8.19 10.40 -7.73
CA PRO A 21 7.47 11.68 -7.53
C PRO A 21 6.10 11.74 -8.23
N GLN A 22 5.98 11.06 -9.37
CA GLN A 22 4.70 10.96 -10.10
C GLN A 22 3.75 10.01 -9.38
N ALA A 23 4.24 8.90 -8.84
CA ALA A 23 3.47 7.98 -8.01
C ALA A 23 2.96 8.66 -6.73
N GLU A 24 3.79 9.47 -6.08
CA GLU A 24 3.38 10.27 -4.93
C GLU A 24 2.25 11.22 -5.29
N SER A 25 2.41 12.00 -6.37
CA SER A 25 1.38 12.94 -6.84
C SER A 25 0.07 12.23 -7.17
N TYR A 26 0.15 11.07 -7.84
CA TYR A 26 -1.03 10.26 -8.16
C TYR A 26 -1.72 9.76 -6.89
N MET A 27 -0.98 9.13 -5.98
CA MET A 27 -1.53 8.56 -4.76
C MET A 27 -2.09 9.63 -3.82
N LEU A 28 -1.49 10.81 -3.78
CA LEU A 28 -2.00 11.93 -3.02
C LEU A 28 -3.37 12.40 -3.53
N ASN A 29 -3.55 12.44 -4.86
CA ASN A 29 -4.85 12.74 -5.47
C ASN A 29 -5.89 11.64 -5.17
N VAL A 30 -5.47 10.38 -5.12
CA VAL A 30 -6.36 9.25 -4.76
C VAL A 30 -6.78 9.31 -3.29
N ILE A 31 -5.83 9.58 -2.39
CA ILE A 31 -6.09 9.72 -0.95
C ILE A 31 -6.96 10.95 -0.67
N ASN A 32 -6.79 12.01 -1.47
CA ASN A 32 -7.54 13.27 -1.37
C ASN A 32 -7.43 13.92 0.03
N ASP A 33 -6.27 13.78 0.68
CA ASP A 33 -5.95 14.41 1.95
C ASP A 33 -4.48 14.83 1.96
N ILE A 34 -4.24 16.14 1.89
CA ILE A 34 -2.89 16.72 1.85
C ILE A 34 -2.12 16.52 3.18
N SER A 35 -2.84 16.36 4.30
CA SER A 35 -2.22 16.14 5.60
C SER A 35 -1.44 14.82 5.68
N LEU A 36 -1.81 13.87 4.81
CA LEU A 36 -1.18 12.55 4.70
C LEU A 36 0.05 12.52 3.79
N LYS A 37 0.44 13.65 3.18
CA LYS A 37 1.55 13.68 2.21
C LYS A 37 2.86 13.15 2.80
N SER A 38 3.24 13.56 4.01
CA SER A 38 4.49 13.11 4.63
C SER A 38 4.48 11.60 4.90
N ASN A 39 3.34 11.06 5.39
CA ASN A 39 3.15 9.63 5.57
C ASN A 39 3.25 8.88 4.23
N LEU A 40 2.59 9.40 3.19
CA LEU A 40 2.66 8.82 1.84
C LEU A 40 4.09 8.79 1.32
N THR A 41 4.82 9.90 1.40
CA THR A 41 6.23 9.98 0.98
C THR A 41 7.08 8.94 1.69
N GLN A 42 6.93 8.80 3.01
CA GLN A 42 7.66 7.80 3.78
C GLN A 42 7.32 6.37 3.34
N SER A 43 6.03 6.03 3.23
CA SER A 43 5.60 4.71 2.76
C SER A 43 6.08 4.41 1.33
N LEU A 44 6.11 5.42 0.45
CA LEU A 44 6.64 5.26 -0.91
C LEU A 44 8.16 5.06 -0.93
N ASN A 45 8.92 5.74 -0.07
CA ASN A 45 10.35 5.48 0.08
C ASN A 45 10.60 4.03 0.51
N ASP A 46 9.83 3.53 1.48
CA ASP A 46 9.95 2.14 1.93
C ASP A 46 9.56 1.13 0.85
N VAL A 47 8.57 1.45 0.01
CA VAL A 47 8.21 0.65 -1.18
C VAL A 47 9.37 0.64 -2.19
N PHE A 48 9.92 1.82 -2.51
CA PHE A 48 10.95 1.99 -3.53
C PHE A 48 12.28 1.33 -3.13
N ASP A 49 12.64 1.43 -1.86
CA ASP A 49 13.83 0.81 -1.27
C ASP A 49 13.61 -0.69 -0.91
N ASP A 50 12.44 -1.25 -1.21
CA ASP A 50 12.02 -2.62 -0.85
C ASP A 50 12.12 -2.96 0.66
N LYS A 51 11.91 -1.96 1.54
CA LYS A 51 11.96 -2.05 3.01
C LYS A 51 10.65 -2.56 3.64
N GLY A 52 9.72 -3.06 2.83
CA GLY A 52 8.43 -3.58 3.27
C GLY A 52 8.48 -4.87 4.08
N LYS A 53 7.41 -5.10 4.84
CA LYS A 53 7.17 -6.36 5.56
C LYS A 53 6.23 -7.26 4.77
N ALA A 54 6.50 -8.56 4.79
CA ALA A 54 5.59 -9.55 4.20
C ALA A 54 4.23 -9.51 4.90
N THR A 55 3.15 -9.63 4.13
CA THR A 55 1.78 -9.70 4.67
C THR A 55 1.36 -11.14 5.03
N GLY A 56 2.26 -12.11 4.89
CA GLY A 56 1.99 -13.52 5.17
C GLY A 56 1.28 -14.21 4.02
N HIS A 57 0.00 -14.53 4.20
CA HIS A 57 -0.78 -15.36 3.28
C HIS A 57 -1.47 -14.59 2.14
N TYR A 58 -1.42 -13.25 2.16
CA TYR A 58 -2.06 -12.45 1.13
C TYR A 58 -1.28 -12.48 -0.19
N VAL A 59 -2.01 -12.73 -1.27
CA VAL A 59 -1.46 -12.78 -2.62
C VAL A 59 -2.29 -11.94 -3.59
N HIS A 60 -1.63 -11.43 -4.62
CA HIS A 60 -2.28 -10.80 -5.76
C HIS A 60 -1.70 -11.40 -7.04
N ASN A 61 -2.55 -12.00 -7.87
CA ASN A 61 -2.14 -12.69 -9.11
C ASN A 61 -1.01 -13.71 -8.89
N GLY A 62 -1.09 -14.48 -7.80
CA GLY A 62 -0.07 -15.48 -7.43
C GLY A 62 1.21 -14.91 -6.81
N GLN A 63 1.35 -13.59 -6.70
CA GLN A 63 2.50 -12.93 -6.11
C GLN A 63 2.26 -12.58 -4.64
N LYS A 64 3.27 -12.79 -3.80
CA LYS A 64 3.23 -12.41 -2.40
C LYS A 64 3.19 -10.89 -2.26
N ILE A 65 2.32 -10.42 -1.38
CA ILE A 65 2.18 -9.00 -1.11
C ILE A 65 3.15 -8.59 0.00
N LYS A 66 3.77 -7.43 -0.17
CA LYS A 66 4.46 -6.69 0.88
C LYS A 66 3.64 -5.46 1.27
N HIS A 67 3.90 -4.94 2.46
CA HIS A 67 3.33 -3.68 2.89
C HIS A 67 4.36 -2.80 3.60
N ALA A 68 4.14 -1.50 3.52
CA ALA A 68 4.88 -0.44 4.17
C ALA A 68 3.84 0.55 4.70
N SER A 69 4.10 1.08 5.88
CA SER A 69 3.13 1.91 6.59
C SER A 69 3.86 3.01 7.33
N ALA A 70 3.33 4.22 7.23
CA ALA A 70 3.82 5.40 7.91
C ALA A 70 2.68 6.01 8.74
N GLY A 71 2.92 6.15 10.05
CA GLY A 71 1.91 6.50 11.08
C GLY A 71 1.09 5.28 11.54
N LYS A 72 0.52 5.19 12.74
CA LYS A 72 0.83 5.88 14.00
C LYS A 72 0.71 4.92 15.21
N THR A 73 1.49 5.17 16.25
CA THR A 73 1.18 4.90 17.68
C THR A 73 0.50 6.13 18.31
N GLY A 74 -0.82 6.08 18.56
CA GLY A 74 -1.68 7.20 19.05
C GLY A 74 -2.66 7.81 18.01
N ALA A 75 -3.28 8.97 18.30
CA ALA A 75 -4.37 9.58 17.51
C ALA A 75 -3.92 10.41 16.28
N GLY A 76 -3.68 9.81 15.12
CA GLY A 76 -3.15 10.51 13.95
C GLY A 76 -3.14 9.59 12.75
N ALA A 77 -3.44 10.17 11.59
CA ALA A 77 -3.73 9.43 10.38
C ALA A 77 -2.47 8.72 9.84
N SER A 78 -2.67 7.62 9.10
CA SER A 78 -1.61 6.73 8.63
C SER A 78 -1.82 6.38 7.17
N VAL A 79 -0.74 6.12 6.43
CA VAL A 79 -0.78 5.63 5.05
C VAL A 79 -0.07 4.30 4.99
N SER A 80 -0.79 3.28 4.55
CA SER A 80 -0.27 1.93 4.33
C SER A 80 -0.40 1.57 2.86
N LEU A 81 0.70 1.22 2.23
CA LEU A 81 0.78 0.81 0.83
C LEU A 81 1.02 -0.70 0.76
N PHE A 82 0.29 -1.37 -0.11
CA PHE A 82 0.42 -2.79 -0.40
C PHE A 82 0.88 -2.97 -1.83
N TRP A 83 1.94 -3.75 -2.04
CA TRP A 83 2.51 -3.94 -3.37
C TRP A 83 2.96 -5.38 -3.62
N THR A 84 3.08 -5.71 -4.90
CA THR A 84 3.88 -6.83 -5.37
C THR A 84 5.11 -6.29 -6.09
N HIS A 85 6.16 -7.12 -6.15
CA HIS A 85 7.37 -6.82 -6.87
C HIS A 85 7.73 -8.04 -7.73
N ASP A 86 7.87 -7.83 -9.03
CA ASP A 86 8.28 -8.84 -10.01
C ASP A 86 9.25 -8.25 -11.03
N HIS A 87 9.56 -9.01 -12.09
CA HIS A 87 10.46 -8.57 -13.17
C HIS A 87 9.98 -7.31 -13.92
N SER A 88 8.69 -6.97 -13.83
CA SER A 88 8.11 -5.75 -14.41
C SER A 88 8.10 -4.56 -13.45
N GLY A 89 8.61 -4.72 -12.22
CA GLY A 89 8.82 -3.65 -11.25
C GLY A 89 7.84 -3.67 -10.08
N ILE A 90 7.68 -2.51 -9.46
CA ILE A 90 6.82 -2.33 -8.28
C ILE A 90 5.39 -2.08 -8.75
N LYS A 91 4.45 -2.84 -8.20
CA LYS A 91 3.00 -2.67 -8.46
C LYS A 91 2.26 -2.43 -7.15
N ILE A 92 1.83 -1.20 -6.91
CA ILE A 92 0.94 -0.88 -5.79
C ILE A 92 -0.46 -1.39 -6.14
N VAL A 93 -1.01 -2.25 -5.29
CA VAL A 93 -2.29 -2.94 -5.51
C VAL A 93 -3.39 -2.52 -4.53
N ALA A 94 -3.02 -1.91 -3.42
CA ALA A 94 -3.97 -1.35 -2.46
C ALA A 94 -3.29 -0.29 -1.59
N ALA A 95 -4.11 0.61 -1.03
CA ALA A 95 -3.68 1.57 -0.02
C ALA A 95 -4.79 1.80 1.01
N GLY A 96 -4.39 2.06 2.24
CA GLY A 96 -5.33 2.22 3.33
C GLY A 96 -4.71 2.81 4.56
N GLU A 97 -5.48 2.78 5.63
CA GLU A 97 -5.08 3.26 6.95
C GLU A 97 -4.86 2.09 7.90
N HIS A 98 -3.94 2.26 8.82
CA HIS A 98 -3.76 1.40 9.97
C HIS A 98 -4.86 1.65 11.00
N THR A 99 -5.63 0.61 11.36
CA THR A 99 -6.81 0.73 12.23
C THR A 99 -6.61 0.13 13.61
N VAL A 100 -5.87 -0.98 13.71
CA VAL A 100 -5.67 -1.71 14.98
C VAL A 100 -4.21 -2.08 15.13
N SER A 101 -3.65 -1.86 16.32
CA SER A 101 -2.36 -2.42 16.73
C SER A 101 -2.48 -2.96 18.14
N THR A 102 -2.54 -4.28 18.24
CA THR A 102 -2.40 -5.01 19.50
C THR A 102 -1.05 -5.74 19.51
N PRO A 103 -0.65 -6.35 20.65
CA PRO A 103 0.57 -7.17 20.72
C PRO A 103 0.61 -8.29 19.69
N ASN A 104 -0.54 -8.85 19.31
CA ASN A 104 -0.62 -10.07 18.48
C ASN A 104 -1.17 -9.80 17.07
N LEU A 105 -1.72 -8.61 16.82
CA LEU A 105 -2.44 -8.31 15.59
C LEU A 105 -2.24 -6.86 15.18
N THR A 106 -1.98 -6.65 13.90
CA THR A 106 -2.12 -5.35 13.27
C THR A 106 -3.13 -5.42 12.14
N GLU A 107 -4.04 -4.46 12.06
CA GLU A 107 -5.04 -4.38 11.01
C GLU A 107 -4.94 -3.08 10.21
N TYR A 108 -5.26 -3.20 8.93
CA TYR A 108 -5.33 -2.10 7.99
C TYR A 108 -6.66 -2.15 7.25
N LYS A 109 -7.34 -1.01 7.14
CA LYS A 109 -8.53 -0.86 6.30
C LYS A 109 -8.13 -0.24 4.98
N LEU A 110 -8.40 -0.93 3.88
CA LEU A 110 -8.11 -0.48 2.51
C LEU A 110 -9.14 0.57 2.07
N CYS A 111 -9.08 1.78 2.64
CA CYS A 111 -10.06 2.85 2.41
C CYS A 111 -9.63 3.91 1.40
N PHE A 112 -8.32 4.05 1.15
CA PHE A 112 -7.83 4.98 0.13
C PHE A 112 -7.94 4.38 -1.25
N TYR A 113 -7.67 3.08 -1.37
CA TYR A 113 -7.53 2.42 -2.64
C TYR A 113 -7.49 0.89 -2.53
N GLY A 114 -8.04 0.19 -3.52
CA GLY A 114 -7.95 -1.26 -3.64
C GLY A 114 -8.57 -1.79 -4.93
N GLN A 115 -8.46 -3.09 -5.16
CA GLN A 115 -9.02 -3.80 -6.32
C GLN A 115 -10.56 -3.83 -6.27
N ALA A 116 -11.22 -4.16 -7.39
CA ALA A 116 -12.67 -4.43 -7.37
C ALA A 116 -13.02 -5.72 -6.61
N SER A 117 -12.12 -6.70 -6.60
CA SER A 117 -12.36 -8.03 -6.02
C SER A 117 -11.08 -8.62 -5.41
N GLY A 118 -11.22 -9.78 -4.77
CA GLY A 118 -10.11 -10.48 -4.12
C GLY A 118 -9.75 -9.93 -2.73
N GLN A 119 -8.60 -10.35 -2.22
CA GLN A 119 -8.18 -10.04 -0.84
C GLN A 119 -7.75 -8.58 -0.64
N MET A 120 -7.37 -7.90 -1.73
CA MET A 120 -6.95 -6.49 -1.73
C MET A 120 -8.06 -5.57 -2.26
N LYS A 121 -9.32 -5.96 -2.14
CA LYS A 121 -10.43 -5.15 -2.64
C LYS A 121 -10.62 -3.88 -1.80
N ASN A 122 -11.13 -2.81 -2.43
CA ASN A 122 -11.48 -1.59 -1.71
C ASN A 122 -12.46 -1.90 -0.56
N GLY A 123 -12.20 -1.31 0.61
CA GLY A 123 -12.95 -1.53 1.85
C GLY A 123 -12.61 -2.82 2.61
N ALA A 124 -11.72 -3.69 2.09
CA ALA A 124 -11.29 -4.87 2.84
C ALA A 124 -10.40 -4.52 4.04
N THR A 125 -10.35 -5.44 5.00
CA THR A 125 -9.41 -5.40 6.13
C THR A 125 -8.28 -6.39 5.88
N VAL A 126 -7.05 -5.92 6.02
CA VAL A 126 -5.83 -6.74 5.99
C VAL A 126 -5.33 -6.92 7.42
N SER A 127 -5.29 -8.16 7.88
CA SER A 127 -4.95 -8.53 9.26
C SER A 127 -3.62 -9.28 9.30
N LEU A 128 -2.62 -8.69 9.96
CA LEU A 128 -1.27 -9.23 10.09
C LEU A 128 -1.04 -9.71 11.52
N VAL A 129 -0.91 -11.03 11.68
CA VAL A 129 -0.59 -11.65 12.97
C VAL A 129 0.89 -11.41 13.28
N LYS A 130 1.16 -10.82 14.44
CA LYS A 130 2.51 -10.67 14.99
C LYS A 130 2.88 -11.97 15.70
N LYS A 131 4.03 -12.55 15.33
CA LYS A 131 4.60 -13.70 16.04
C LYS A 131 5.33 -13.27 17.28
#